data_AF-A0A7V6B3I4-F1
#
_entry.id   AF-A0A7V6B3I4-F1
#
_cell.length_a   1.000
_cell.length_b   1.000
_cell.length_c   1.000
_cell.angle_alpha   90.00
_cell.angle_beta   90.00
_cell.angle_gamma   90.00
#
_symmetry.space_group_name_H-M   'P 1'
#
loop_
_entity.id
_entity.type
_entity.pdbx_description
1 polymer ?
#
loop_
_entity_poly.entity_id
_entity_poly.type
_entity_poly.pdbx_seq_one_letter_code
_entity_poly.pdbx_strand_id
1 'polypeptide(L)'
;MRWFLFFLAFIFSLAQCSKEDKALTQKKAIEAKKAKIMKDIEDVLNGWLEFAKKELPEDVKKYPKVKSPLVDFRLKMQGYDWKIPLKSKAMQAKGLIFEKEILAIPAFFEAMDNFWAKKIDFKEYMKARDELKRATTNRVVNMLADFDYAFVHVEALYGASDMEGDDRALYFFRHWQVAFDLPREPHESVSDYLARLCKERLQDFCKDVPFEFLHFAMEKPYLEKAIAIVEKFVKDYPDCPLNKVFDQYLVDARKALQEVKEYHESPVLPDTVSTAPFAYDLLFRIDEKGASLGEKPLLEKPALRAKDIALQKKKIEQMLADIEKERGPENMEVVVVEMPKDKEVGIIGGLVSVLKDLQPRVLRFAARRRADYVARKSTVANLFFREVGVSNFKGQVEGVGRVSCYVLGVSQDEEGFEKKLERWVFVGKDRVLSGVVENGKLMGASRIEKGEDEAIRSLCTGKPSLLLFDANVPYGRLVQIMDWAFFVCDPDCQHPKELKPLIEVQVCDVQ
;
A
#
# COMPACT_ATOMS: atom_id res chain seq x y z
N MET A 1 -8.58 -68.37 -52.79
CA MET A 1 -8.54 -66.92 -52.44
C MET A 1 -8.84 -66.57 -50.98
N ARG A 2 -9.65 -67.34 -50.22
CA ARG A 2 -9.99 -67.01 -48.81
C ARG A 2 -8.84 -67.12 -47.78
N TRP A 3 -7.83 -67.95 -48.03
CA TRP A 3 -6.72 -68.17 -47.10
C TRP A 3 -5.66 -67.04 -47.11
N PHE A 4 -5.50 -66.33 -48.23
CA PHE A 4 -4.52 -65.25 -48.34
C PHE A 4 -4.90 -64.00 -47.53
N LEU A 5 -6.20 -63.71 -47.41
CA LEU A 5 -6.73 -62.59 -46.63
C LEU A 5 -6.59 -62.80 -45.12
N PHE A 6 -6.75 -64.04 -44.63
CA PHE A 6 -6.52 -64.37 -43.22
C PHE A 6 -5.03 -64.30 -42.84
N PHE A 7 -4.13 -64.71 -43.74
CA PHE A 7 -2.70 -64.66 -43.48
C PHE A 7 -2.16 -63.22 -43.45
N LEU A 8 -2.65 -62.35 -44.33
CA LEU A 8 -2.33 -60.92 -44.31
C LEU A 8 -2.86 -60.22 -43.05
N ALA A 9 -4.10 -60.48 -42.64
CA ALA A 9 -4.66 -59.92 -41.40
C ALA A 9 -3.88 -60.36 -40.14
N PHE A 10 -3.43 -61.63 -40.10
CA PHE A 10 -2.64 -62.17 -38.99
C PHE A 10 -1.21 -61.59 -38.94
N ILE A 11 -0.59 -61.33 -40.10
CA ILE A 11 0.72 -60.65 -40.17
C ILE A 11 0.60 -59.18 -39.75
N PHE A 12 -0.48 -58.48 -40.13
CA PHE A 12 -0.72 -57.09 -39.71
C PHE A 12 -1.02 -56.99 -38.20
N SER A 13 -1.76 -57.93 -37.61
CA SER A 13 -1.99 -57.97 -36.15
C SER A 13 -0.73 -58.33 -35.35
N LEU A 14 0.10 -59.26 -35.83
CA LEU A 14 1.40 -59.57 -35.21
C LEU A 14 2.40 -58.41 -35.33
N ALA A 15 2.39 -57.69 -36.45
CA ALA A 15 3.20 -56.49 -36.66
C ALA A 15 2.77 -55.33 -35.74
N GLN A 16 1.46 -55.15 -35.51
CA GLN A 16 0.93 -54.17 -34.56
C GLN A 16 1.26 -54.52 -33.10
N CYS A 17 1.07 -55.79 -32.66
CA CYS A 17 1.49 -56.22 -31.32
C CYS A 17 3.00 -56.07 -31.10
N SER A 18 3.85 -56.37 -32.11
CA SER A 18 5.31 -56.18 -31.96
C SER A 18 5.74 -54.71 -31.87
N LYS A 19 4.96 -53.78 -32.46
CA LYS A 19 5.22 -52.34 -32.38
C LYS A 19 4.77 -51.77 -31.03
N GLU A 20 3.63 -52.22 -30.51
CA GLU A 20 3.16 -51.87 -29.17
C GLU A 20 4.11 -52.41 -28.08
N ASP A 21 4.58 -53.65 -28.20
CA ASP A 21 5.56 -54.24 -27.28
C ASP A 21 6.92 -53.52 -27.33
N LYS A 22 7.39 -53.12 -28.52
CA LYS A 22 8.62 -52.33 -28.67
C LYS A 22 8.47 -50.91 -28.08
N ALA A 23 7.33 -50.26 -28.31
CA ALA A 23 7.04 -48.94 -27.74
C ALA A 23 6.94 -48.98 -26.21
N LEU A 24 6.30 -50.01 -25.65
CA LEU A 24 6.22 -50.24 -24.21
C LEU A 24 7.60 -50.53 -23.60
N THR A 25 8.42 -51.32 -24.28
CA THR A 25 9.79 -51.63 -23.85
C THR A 25 10.70 -50.40 -23.90
N GLN A 26 10.58 -49.57 -24.94
CA GLN A 26 11.30 -48.29 -25.05
C GLN A 26 10.85 -47.31 -23.96
N LYS A 27 9.55 -47.20 -23.69
CA LYS A 27 9.01 -46.37 -22.61
C LYS A 27 9.57 -46.81 -21.24
N LYS A 28 9.54 -48.11 -20.94
CA LYS A 28 10.12 -48.66 -19.69
C LYS A 28 11.63 -48.40 -19.59
N ALA A 29 12.38 -48.50 -20.69
CA ALA A 29 13.81 -48.20 -20.71
C ALA A 29 14.10 -46.71 -20.46
N ILE A 30 13.29 -45.81 -21.03
CA ILE A 30 13.37 -44.36 -20.80
C ILE A 30 13.03 -44.02 -19.35
N GLU A 31 11.96 -44.62 -18.80
CA GLU A 31 11.57 -44.45 -17.39
C GLU A 31 12.63 -44.99 -16.42
N ALA A 32 13.21 -46.16 -16.70
CA ALA A 32 14.31 -46.71 -15.90
C ALA A 32 15.57 -45.84 -15.96
N LYS A 33 15.90 -45.30 -17.15
CA LYS A 33 17.02 -44.36 -17.30
C LYS A 33 16.77 -43.07 -16.54
N LYS A 34 15.55 -42.51 -16.60
CA LYS A 34 15.14 -41.35 -15.81
C LYS A 34 15.28 -41.63 -14.32
N ALA A 35 14.74 -42.75 -13.83
CA ALA A 35 14.80 -43.13 -12.42
C ALA A 35 16.25 -43.29 -11.94
N LYS A 36 17.13 -43.88 -12.76
CA LYS A 36 18.55 -43.99 -12.45
C LYS A 36 19.22 -42.62 -12.32
N ILE A 37 19.05 -41.74 -13.31
CA ILE A 37 19.64 -40.40 -13.28
C ILE A 37 19.11 -39.62 -12.07
N MET A 38 17.81 -39.72 -11.78
CA MET A 38 17.19 -39.04 -10.65
C MET A 38 17.71 -39.57 -9.32
N LYS A 39 17.87 -40.89 -9.16
CA LYS A 39 18.47 -41.49 -7.97
C LYS A 39 19.90 -41.00 -7.76
N ASP A 40 20.71 -40.96 -8.82
CA ASP A 40 22.07 -40.44 -8.72
C ASP A 40 22.11 -38.95 -8.33
N ILE A 41 21.09 -38.17 -8.72
CA ILE A 41 20.92 -36.78 -8.29
C ILE A 41 20.54 -36.71 -6.81
N GLU A 42 19.57 -37.53 -6.38
CA GLU A 42 19.19 -37.64 -4.97
C GLU A 42 20.38 -38.02 -4.09
N ASP A 43 21.26 -38.91 -4.55
CA ASP A 43 22.47 -39.30 -3.80
C ASP A 43 23.42 -38.09 -3.59
N VAL A 44 23.60 -37.24 -4.60
CA VAL A 44 24.38 -35.99 -4.47
C VAL A 44 23.69 -35.02 -3.50
N LEU A 45 22.38 -34.86 -3.62
CA LEU A 45 21.61 -33.93 -2.79
C LEU A 45 21.49 -34.40 -1.33
N ASN A 46 21.40 -35.70 -1.09
CA ASN A 46 21.46 -36.28 0.25
C ASN A 46 22.87 -36.13 0.84
N GLY A 47 23.93 -36.24 0.02
CA GLY A 47 25.28 -35.90 0.45
C GLY A 47 25.41 -34.43 0.89
N TRP A 48 24.77 -33.50 0.18
CA TRP A 48 24.69 -32.10 0.59
C TRP A 48 23.91 -31.92 1.90
N LEU A 49 22.80 -32.63 2.06
CA LEU A 49 21.97 -32.59 3.26
C LEU A 49 22.74 -33.09 4.49
N GLU A 50 23.49 -34.19 4.38
CA GLU A 50 24.33 -34.70 5.46
C GLU A 50 25.48 -33.75 5.78
N PHE A 51 26.08 -33.12 4.77
CA PHE A 51 27.06 -32.05 4.99
C PHE A 51 26.45 -30.88 5.77
N ALA A 52 25.28 -30.38 5.34
CA ALA A 52 24.57 -29.30 6.02
C ALA A 52 24.22 -29.68 7.47
N LYS A 53 23.73 -30.90 7.70
CA LYS A 53 23.43 -31.41 9.05
C LYS A 53 24.66 -31.40 9.96
N LYS A 54 25.84 -31.73 9.42
CA LYS A 54 27.11 -31.71 10.17
C LYS A 54 27.59 -30.29 10.50
N GLU A 55 27.39 -29.35 9.58
CA GLU A 55 27.79 -27.95 9.77
C GLU A 55 26.78 -27.13 10.59
N LEU A 56 25.58 -27.68 10.83
CA LEU A 56 24.55 -27.03 11.63
C LEU A 56 25.07 -26.81 13.06
N PRO A 57 25.02 -25.58 13.60
CA PRO A 57 25.51 -25.30 14.94
C PRO A 57 24.69 -26.04 16.00
N GLU A 58 25.35 -26.49 17.07
CA GLU A 58 24.68 -27.13 18.21
C GLU A 58 23.65 -26.21 18.85
N ASP A 59 24.01 -24.93 18.98
CA ASP A 59 23.15 -23.85 19.45
C ASP A 59 22.68 -22.97 18.27
N VAL A 60 21.39 -23.02 18.00
CA VAL A 60 20.72 -22.25 16.93
C VAL A 60 20.12 -20.94 17.46
N LYS A 61 20.36 -20.59 18.73
CA LYS A 61 19.76 -19.41 19.37
C LYS A 61 20.33 -18.10 18.87
N LYS A 62 19.45 -17.09 18.85
CA LYS A 62 19.83 -15.69 18.67
C LYS A 62 20.32 -15.11 20.00
N TYR A 63 21.47 -14.44 19.96
CA TYR A 63 21.99 -13.66 21.08
C TYR A 63 21.75 -12.17 20.83
N PRO A 64 21.32 -11.37 21.84
CA PRO A 64 20.96 -9.96 21.64
C PRO A 64 22.05 -9.04 21.07
N LYS A 65 23.32 -9.47 21.06
CA LYS A 65 24.46 -8.66 20.61
C LYS A 65 25.36 -9.37 19.58
N VAL A 66 24.94 -10.50 19.03
CA VAL A 66 25.75 -11.30 18.10
C VAL A 66 24.87 -11.74 16.93
N LYS A 67 25.41 -11.63 15.71
CA LYS A 67 24.78 -12.18 14.50
C LYS A 67 24.51 -13.67 14.70
N SER A 68 23.34 -14.14 14.28
CA SER A 68 22.98 -15.55 14.42
C SER A 68 23.99 -16.45 13.70
N PRO A 69 24.46 -17.55 14.33
CA PRO A 69 25.40 -18.50 13.71
C PRO A 69 24.77 -19.21 12.50
N LEU A 70 23.45 -19.11 12.31
CA LEU A 70 22.73 -19.69 11.19
C LEU A 70 23.09 -19.03 9.85
N VAL A 71 23.38 -17.72 9.84
CA VAL A 71 23.79 -17.04 8.58
C VAL A 71 25.14 -17.58 8.10
N ASP A 72 26.10 -17.72 9.01
CA ASP A 72 27.42 -18.31 8.71
C ASP A 72 27.31 -19.78 8.31
N PHE A 73 26.43 -20.54 8.98
CA PHE A 73 26.10 -21.91 8.60
C PHE A 73 25.64 -22.01 7.14
N ARG A 74 24.70 -21.14 6.70
CA ARG A 74 24.21 -21.16 5.33
C ARG A 74 25.32 -20.85 4.31
N LEU A 75 26.25 -19.96 4.64
CA LEU A 75 27.40 -19.68 3.77
C LEU A 75 28.36 -20.89 3.70
N LYS A 76 28.59 -21.59 4.82
CA LYS A 76 29.39 -22.83 4.82
C LYS A 76 28.79 -23.93 3.93
N MET A 77 27.47 -24.00 3.82
CA MET A 77 26.79 -24.96 2.94
C MET A 77 27.19 -24.81 1.45
N GLN A 78 27.70 -23.65 1.03
CA GLN A 78 28.21 -23.43 -0.33
C GLN A 78 29.54 -24.16 -0.60
N GLY A 79 30.21 -24.67 0.43
CA GLY A 79 31.48 -25.40 0.30
C GLY A 79 31.34 -26.84 -0.20
N TYR A 80 30.11 -27.37 -0.30
CA TYR A 80 29.88 -28.72 -0.82
C TYR A 80 29.85 -28.71 -2.36
N ASP A 81 30.67 -29.57 -2.99
CA ASP A 81 30.73 -29.68 -4.46
C ASP A 81 29.54 -30.48 -5.03
N TRP A 82 28.38 -29.83 -5.08
CA TRP A 82 27.22 -30.33 -5.83
C TRP A 82 27.35 -30.03 -7.34
N LYS A 83 28.13 -29.02 -7.72
CA LYS A 83 28.12 -28.42 -9.07
C LYS A 83 28.58 -29.38 -10.14
N ILE A 84 29.75 -30.00 -9.95
CA ILE A 84 30.30 -30.94 -10.94
C ILE A 84 29.42 -32.20 -11.05
N PRO A 85 29.03 -32.85 -9.93
CA PRO A 85 28.17 -34.03 -9.99
C PRO A 85 26.81 -33.77 -10.67
N LEU A 86 26.10 -32.70 -10.30
CA LEU A 86 24.77 -32.43 -10.89
C LEU A 86 24.85 -32.05 -12.36
N LYS A 87 25.84 -31.23 -12.78
CA LYS A 87 26.03 -30.89 -14.21
C LYS A 87 26.36 -32.14 -15.03
N SER A 88 27.15 -33.06 -14.49
CA SER A 88 27.44 -34.35 -15.14
C SER A 88 26.17 -35.18 -15.36
N LYS A 89 25.27 -35.27 -14.37
CA LYS A 89 23.98 -35.97 -14.52
C LYS A 89 23.06 -35.29 -15.53
N ALA A 90 23.05 -33.95 -15.55
CA ALA A 90 22.28 -33.21 -16.53
C ALA A 90 22.76 -33.40 -17.97
N MET A 91 24.08 -33.51 -18.20
CA MET A 91 24.60 -33.86 -19.53
C MET A 91 24.14 -35.24 -20.01
N GLN A 92 23.99 -36.22 -19.11
CA GLN A 92 23.47 -37.55 -19.46
C GLN A 92 22.00 -37.56 -19.88
N ALA A 93 21.25 -36.52 -19.51
CA ALA A 93 19.86 -36.32 -19.86
C ALA A 93 19.66 -35.56 -21.18
N LYS A 94 20.72 -35.00 -21.78
CA LYS A 94 20.64 -34.20 -23.00
C LYS A 94 20.09 -35.02 -24.18
N GLY A 95 19.13 -34.46 -24.90
CA GLY A 95 18.43 -35.11 -26.01
C GLY A 95 17.37 -36.12 -25.60
N LEU A 96 17.02 -36.21 -24.31
CA LEU A 96 15.97 -37.10 -23.80
C LEU A 96 14.67 -36.33 -23.53
N ILE A 97 13.53 -37.02 -23.53
CA ILE A 97 12.21 -36.40 -23.32
C ILE A 97 12.05 -35.71 -21.94
N PHE A 98 12.87 -36.10 -20.97
CA PHE A 98 12.90 -35.55 -19.60
C PHE A 98 14.08 -34.60 -19.37
N GLU A 99 14.75 -34.14 -20.44
CA GLU A 99 15.90 -33.22 -20.37
C GLU A 99 15.59 -31.96 -19.56
N LYS A 100 14.43 -31.33 -19.80
CA LYS A 100 14.02 -30.09 -19.10
C LYS A 100 13.92 -30.29 -17.59
N GLU A 101 13.37 -31.42 -17.16
CA GLU A 101 13.25 -31.76 -15.73
C GLU A 101 14.62 -31.85 -15.06
N ILE A 102 15.56 -32.57 -15.69
CA ILE A 102 16.89 -32.78 -15.12
C ILE A 102 17.75 -31.51 -15.18
N LEU A 103 17.66 -30.72 -16.26
CA LEU A 103 18.42 -29.48 -16.41
C LEU A 103 17.98 -28.38 -15.42
N ALA A 104 16.69 -28.37 -15.04
CA ALA A 104 16.18 -27.38 -14.09
C ALA A 104 16.85 -27.48 -12.70
N ILE A 105 17.28 -28.69 -12.31
CA ILE A 105 17.88 -28.96 -10.99
C ILE A 105 19.19 -28.18 -10.80
N PRO A 106 20.28 -28.44 -11.55
CA PRO A 106 21.52 -27.68 -11.40
C PRO A 106 21.36 -26.19 -11.72
N ALA A 107 20.40 -25.81 -12.58
CA ALA A 107 20.10 -24.40 -12.86
C ALA A 107 19.58 -23.67 -11.62
N PHE A 108 18.67 -24.28 -10.86
CA PHE A 108 18.20 -23.72 -9.59
C PHE A 108 19.32 -23.62 -8.56
N PHE A 109 20.09 -24.69 -8.33
CA PHE A 109 21.20 -24.64 -7.36
C PHE A 109 22.26 -23.59 -7.73
N GLU A 110 22.51 -23.36 -9.02
CA GLU A 110 23.40 -22.30 -9.49
C GLU A 110 22.80 -20.90 -9.24
N ALA A 111 21.49 -20.72 -9.48
CA ALA A 111 20.79 -19.49 -9.15
C ALA A 111 20.79 -19.24 -7.63
N MET A 112 20.54 -20.25 -6.82
CA MET A 112 20.60 -20.20 -5.36
C MET A 112 21.98 -19.72 -4.89
N ASP A 113 23.07 -20.35 -5.34
CA ASP A 113 24.41 -19.91 -4.92
C ASP A 113 24.76 -18.51 -5.41
N ASN A 114 24.33 -18.14 -6.63
CA ASN A 114 24.51 -16.78 -7.14
C ASN A 114 23.70 -15.75 -6.33
N PHE A 115 22.50 -16.11 -5.87
CA PHE A 115 21.66 -15.25 -5.05
C PHE A 115 22.33 -14.97 -3.70
N TRP A 116 22.79 -16.01 -3.00
CA TRP A 116 23.53 -15.88 -1.74
C TRP A 116 24.89 -15.16 -1.92
N ALA A 117 25.52 -15.32 -3.08
CA ALA A 117 26.71 -14.55 -3.48
C ALA A 117 26.40 -13.12 -3.96
N LYS A 118 25.13 -12.67 -3.91
CA LYS A 118 24.65 -11.33 -4.33
C LYS A 118 24.94 -11.00 -5.79
N LYS A 119 24.98 -12.00 -6.66
CA LYS A 119 25.22 -11.87 -8.11
C LYS A 119 23.93 -11.75 -8.92
N ILE A 120 22.83 -12.27 -8.38
CA ILE A 120 21.48 -12.16 -8.95
C ILE A 120 20.54 -11.62 -7.88
N ASP A 121 19.41 -11.06 -8.31
CA ASP A 121 18.39 -10.55 -7.41
C ASP A 121 17.34 -11.61 -7.01
N PHE A 122 16.37 -11.18 -6.20
CA PHE A 122 15.25 -12.05 -5.79
C PHE A 122 14.33 -12.44 -6.94
N LYS A 123 14.20 -11.60 -7.98
CA LYS A 123 13.36 -11.91 -9.14
C LYS A 123 13.95 -13.08 -9.92
N GLU A 124 15.25 -13.07 -10.15
CA GLU A 124 15.97 -14.16 -10.82
C GLU A 124 15.96 -15.44 -9.97
N TYR A 125 16.18 -15.33 -8.66
CA TYR A 125 16.09 -16.46 -7.72
C TYR A 125 14.69 -17.11 -7.72
N MET A 126 13.63 -16.31 -7.54
CA MET A 126 12.25 -16.80 -7.51
C MET A 126 11.86 -17.45 -8.84
N LYS A 127 12.26 -16.85 -9.97
CA LYS A 127 12.04 -17.43 -11.30
C LYS A 127 12.68 -18.82 -11.42
N ALA A 128 13.94 -18.98 -11.00
CA ALA A 128 14.63 -20.26 -11.06
C ALA A 128 13.95 -21.31 -10.16
N ARG A 129 13.47 -20.91 -8.99
CA ARG A 129 12.69 -21.76 -8.08
C ARG A 129 11.38 -22.22 -8.73
N ASP A 130 10.61 -21.31 -9.32
CA ASP A 130 9.34 -21.65 -9.95
C ASP A 130 9.49 -22.49 -11.21
N GLU A 131 10.57 -22.29 -11.97
CA GLU A 131 10.95 -23.16 -13.07
C GLU A 131 11.26 -24.58 -12.58
N LEU A 132 12.03 -24.73 -11.48
CA LEU A 132 12.29 -26.02 -10.87
C LEU A 132 11.01 -26.72 -10.41
N LYS A 133 10.15 -26.01 -9.66
CA LYS A 133 8.89 -26.56 -9.11
C LYS A 133 7.91 -26.99 -10.21
N ARG A 134 7.95 -26.33 -11.38
CA ARG A 134 7.18 -26.74 -12.57
C ARG A 134 7.80 -27.91 -13.31
N ALA A 135 9.12 -28.03 -13.28
CA ALA A 135 9.86 -29.02 -14.05
C ALA A 135 9.89 -30.40 -13.36
N THR A 136 9.92 -30.46 -12.02
CA THR A 136 10.02 -31.73 -11.28
C THR A 136 9.10 -31.80 -10.05
N THR A 137 8.60 -33.00 -9.78
CA THR A 137 7.89 -33.35 -8.55
C THR A 137 8.78 -34.13 -7.57
N ASN A 138 10.09 -34.21 -7.83
CA ASN A 138 11.02 -34.93 -6.98
C ASN A 138 11.03 -34.35 -5.55
N ARG A 139 10.85 -35.23 -4.54
CA ARG A 139 10.67 -34.80 -3.15
C ARG A 139 11.95 -34.19 -2.57
N VAL A 140 13.12 -34.77 -2.78
CA VAL A 140 14.39 -34.28 -2.22
C VAL A 140 14.76 -32.94 -2.83
N VAL A 141 14.64 -32.83 -4.16
CA VAL A 141 14.91 -31.58 -4.88
C VAL A 141 14.00 -30.44 -4.39
N ASN A 142 12.70 -30.70 -4.33
CA ASN A 142 11.73 -29.69 -3.89
C ASN A 142 11.87 -29.35 -2.40
N MET A 143 12.22 -30.32 -1.55
CA MET A 143 12.53 -30.08 -0.14
C MET A 143 13.71 -29.11 0.01
N LEU A 144 14.80 -29.30 -0.73
CA LEU A 144 15.96 -28.42 -0.63
C LEU A 144 15.67 -27.01 -1.16
N ALA A 145 14.90 -26.90 -2.24
CA ALA A 145 14.47 -25.60 -2.77
C ALA A 145 13.51 -24.86 -1.82
N ASP A 146 12.56 -25.57 -1.21
CA ASP A 146 11.64 -25.00 -0.24
C ASP A 146 12.34 -24.67 1.09
N PHE A 147 13.36 -25.45 1.48
CA PHE A 147 14.22 -25.15 2.64
C PHE A 147 14.94 -23.83 2.44
N ASP A 148 15.62 -23.64 1.31
CA ASP A 148 16.34 -22.40 1.03
C ASP A 148 15.40 -21.19 0.99
N TYR A 149 14.23 -21.34 0.37
CA TYR A 149 13.17 -20.31 0.37
C TYR A 149 12.70 -19.95 1.79
N ALA A 150 12.48 -20.94 2.65
CA ALA A 150 12.14 -20.71 4.06
C ALA A 150 13.31 -20.08 4.84
N PHE A 151 14.54 -20.49 4.55
CA PHE A 151 15.75 -20.02 5.22
C PHE A 151 16.06 -18.55 4.95
N VAL A 152 15.70 -18.03 3.77
CA VAL A 152 15.81 -16.58 3.45
C VAL A 152 15.16 -15.71 4.54
N HIS A 153 14.06 -16.16 5.15
CA HIS A 153 13.39 -15.40 6.21
C HIS A 153 14.10 -15.48 7.58
N VAL A 154 14.89 -16.53 7.80
CA VAL A 154 15.79 -16.65 8.96
C VAL A 154 16.91 -15.61 8.86
N GLU A 155 17.51 -15.47 7.66
CA GLU A 155 18.50 -14.43 7.41
C GLU A 155 17.89 -13.04 7.59
N ALA A 156 16.67 -12.80 7.11
CA ALA A 156 16.00 -11.53 7.29
C ALA A 156 15.83 -11.12 8.76
N LEU A 157 15.32 -12.02 9.61
CA LEU A 157 15.02 -11.70 11.02
C LEU A 157 16.30 -11.54 11.86
N TYR A 158 17.33 -12.32 11.54
CA TYR A 158 18.58 -12.31 12.31
C TYR A 158 19.62 -11.34 11.76
N GLY A 159 19.58 -11.02 10.47
CA GLY A 159 20.41 -9.99 9.86
C GLY A 159 19.91 -8.57 10.13
N ALA A 160 18.62 -8.39 10.40
CA ALA A 160 18.04 -7.11 10.85
C ALA A 160 18.23 -6.82 12.35
N SER A 161 18.97 -7.67 13.08
CA SER A 161 18.92 -7.71 14.55
C SER A 161 19.51 -6.48 15.25
N ASP A 162 20.47 -5.82 14.61
CA ASP A 162 21.18 -4.63 15.08
C ASP A 162 20.75 -3.36 14.32
N MET A 163 19.68 -3.46 13.52
CA MET A 163 19.14 -2.37 12.71
C MET A 163 17.89 -1.78 13.35
N GLU A 164 17.76 -0.46 13.26
CA GLU A 164 16.58 0.29 13.70
C GLU A 164 16.11 1.24 12.60
N GLY A 165 14.87 1.73 12.71
CA GLY A 165 14.31 2.73 11.80
C GLY A 165 14.37 2.34 10.31
N ASP A 166 14.86 3.26 9.48
CA ASP A 166 14.87 3.13 8.02
C ASP A 166 15.78 2.00 7.54
N ASP A 167 16.92 1.77 8.19
CA ASP A 167 17.86 0.70 7.81
C ASP A 167 17.20 -0.68 7.94
N ARG A 168 16.46 -0.88 9.03
CA ARG A 168 15.68 -2.10 9.24
C ARG A 168 14.58 -2.25 8.18
N ALA A 169 13.83 -1.19 7.91
CA ALA A 169 12.77 -1.21 6.90
C ALA A 169 13.30 -1.50 5.49
N LEU A 170 14.42 -0.88 5.09
CA LEU A 170 15.10 -1.11 3.82
C LEU A 170 15.66 -2.53 3.70
N TYR A 171 16.12 -3.10 4.82
CA TYR A 171 16.59 -4.48 4.85
C TYR A 171 15.44 -5.48 4.67
N PHE A 172 14.31 -5.28 5.35
CA PHE A 172 13.11 -6.11 5.16
C PHE A 172 12.47 -5.94 3.78
N PHE A 173 12.56 -4.75 3.17
CA PHE A 173 12.02 -4.48 1.83
C PHE A 173 12.44 -5.53 0.78
N ARG A 174 13.69 -5.98 0.84
CA ARG A 174 14.23 -7.03 -0.05
C ARG A 174 13.52 -8.37 0.16
N HIS A 175 13.23 -8.70 1.40
CA HIS A 175 12.60 -9.94 1.82
C HIS A 175 11.08 -9.96 1.59
N TRP A 176 10.44 -8.78 1.52
CA TRP A 176 9.02 -8.67 1.13
C TRP A 176 8.75 -9.25 -0.25
N GLN A 177 9.66 -9.02 -1.21
CA GLN A 177 9.52 -9.53 -2.58
C GLN A 177 9.40 -11.06 -2.61
N VAL A 178 10.11 -11.74 -1.70
CA VAL A 178 10.08 -13.20 -1.52
C VAL A 178 8.83 -13.65 -0.78
N ALA A 179 8.53 -13.00 0.35
CA ALA A 179 7.42 -13.38 1.21
C ALA A 179 6.07 -13.26 0.48
N PHE A 180 5.89 -12.21 -0.31
CA PHE A 180 4.65 -11.93 -1.02
C PHE A 180 4.62 -12.43 -2.46
N ASP A 181 5.69 -13.08 -2.92
CA ASP A 181 5.85 -13.55 -4.30
C ASP A 181 5.51 -12.42 -5.30
N LEU A 182 6.22 -11.31 -5.11
CA LEU A 182 5.99 -10.07 -5.84
C LEU A 182 7.34 -9.35 -6.02
N PRO A 183 8.15 -9.72 -7.03
CA PRO A 183 9.41 -9.04 -7.27
C PRO A 183 9.19 -7.59 -7.73
N ARG A 184 10.15 -6.72 -7.43
CA ARG A 184 10.19 -5.34 -7.90
C ARG A 184 10.52 -5.29 -9.40
N GLU A 185 9.87 -4.40 -10.13
CA GLU A 185 10.15 -4.20 -11.55
C GLU A 185 11.36 -3.26 -11.78
N PRO A 186 12.06 -3.39 -12.93
CA PRO A 186 13.13 -2.47 -13.28
C PRO A 186 12.63 -1.02 -13.27
N HIS A 187 13.39 -0.12 -12.63
CA HIS A 187 13.07 1.31 -12.50
C HIS A 187 11.82 1.66 -11.67
N GLU A 188 11.10 0.68 -11.12
CA GLU A 188 9.98 0.93 -10.21
C GLU A 188 10.48 1.62 -8.94
N SER A 189 9.88 2.72 -8.49
CA SER A 189 10.29 3.33 -7.21
C SER A 189 9.83 2.48 -6.01
N VAL A 190 10.39 2.69 -4.81
CA VAL A 190 9.90 2.01 -3.59
C VAL A 190 8.43 2.33 -3.34
N SER A 191 8.03 3.58 -3.57
CA SER A 191 6.66 4.06 -3.43
C SER A 191 5.68 3.38 -4.40
N ASP A 192 6.11 3.15 -5.64
CA ASP A 192 5.31 2.47 -6.66
C ASP A 192 5.19 0.97 -6.35
N TYR A 193 6.30 0.35 -5.94
CA TYR A 193 6.30 -1.03 -5.47
C TYR A 193 5.35 -1.24 -4.29
N LEU A 194 5.38 -0.35 -3.29
CA LEU A 194 4.47 -0.41 -2.14
C LEU A 194 3.01 -0.30 -2.57
N ALA A 195 2.68 0.65 -3.46
CA ALA A 195 1.32 0.77 -3.98
C ALA A 195 0.88 -0.50 -4.72
N ARG A 196 1.76 -1.10 -5.53
CA ARG A 196 1.48 -2.36 -6.22
C ARG A 196 1.33 -3.53 -5.25
N LEU A 197 2.20 -3.65 -4.25
CA LEU A 197 2.12 -4.67 -3.21
C LEU A 197 0.80 -4.58 -2.43
N CYS A 198 0.41 -3.37 -2.06
CA CYS A 198 -0.88 -3.10 -1.42
C CYS A 198 -2.04 -3.51 -2.33
N LYS A 199 -2.03 -3.08 -3.60
CA LYS A 199 -3.05 -3.46 -4.57
C LYS A 199 -3.13 -4.97 -4.83
N GLU A 200 -2.00 -5.68 -4.87
CA GLU A 200 -1.98 -7.07 -5.33
C GLU A 200 -2.01 -8.12 -4.21
N ARG A 201 -1.61 -7.76 -2.99
CA ARG A 201 -1.39 -8.73 -1.90
C ARG A 201 -1.96 -8.29 -0.54
N LEU A 202 -2.09 -6.98 -0.28
CA LEU A 202 -2.37 -6.44 1.05
C LEU A 202 -3.43 -5.32 1.04
N GLN A 203 -4.46 -5.45 0.20
CA GLN A 203 -5.44 -4.38 -0.04
C GLN A 203 -6.13 -3.90 1.23
N ASP A 204 -6.52 -4.83 2.10
CA ASP A 204 -7.26 -4.50 3.33
C ASP A 204 -6.33 -3.86 4.36
N PHE A 205 -5.09 -4.35 4.49
CA PHE A 205 -4.11 -3.81 5.42
C PHE A 205 -3.69 -2.37 5.06
N CYS A 206 -3.37 -2.12 3.79
CA CYS A 206 -2.77 -0.85 3.38
C CYS A 206 -3.73 0.34 3.33
N LYS A 207 -5.04 0.11 3.31
CA LYS A 207 -6.05 1.18 3.28
C LYS A 207 -6.17 1.94 4.60
N ASP A 208 -5.80 1.28 5.70
CA ASP A 208 -5.93 1.82 7.06
C ASP A 208 -4.62 2.37 7.60
N VAL A 209 -3.51 2.09 6.91
CA VAL A 209 -2.17 2.58 7.27
C VAL A 209 -1.82 3.81 6.42
N PRO A 210 -1.49 4.95 7.04
CA PRO A 210 -0.97 6.11 6.33
C PRO A 210 0.25 5.78 5.47
N PHE A 211 0.26 6.24 4.22
CA PHE A 211 1.35 5.91 3.28
C PHE A 211 2.74 6.29 3.81
N GLU A 212 2.84 7.38 4.57
CA GLU A 212 4.07 7.83 5.23
C GLU A 212 4.64 6.81 6.25
N PHE A 213 3.81 5.95 6.82
CA PHE A 213 4.21 4.93 7.78
C PHE A 213 4.21 3.51 7.21
N LEU A 214 3.77 3.36 5.95
CA LEU A 214 3.49 2.06 5.36
C LEU A 214 4.72 1.14 5.39
N HIS A 215 5.89 1.64 5.04
CA HIS A 215 7.13 0.85 5.04
C HIS A 215 7.52 0.31 6.43
N PHE A 216 7.16 0.99 7.52
CA PHE A 216 7.34 0.44 8.88
C PHE A 216 6.23 -0.55 9.24
N ALA A 217 4.98 -0.20 8.93
CA ALA A 217 3.82 -1.03 9.25
C ALA A 217 3.88 -2.41 8.55
N MET A 218 4.55 -2.50 7.41
CA MET A 218 4.78 -3.73 6.64
C MET A 218 5.52 -4.83 7.41
N GLU A 219 6.16 -4.54 8.55
CA GLU A 219 6.80 -5.57 9.38
C GLU A 219 5.81 -6.63 9.88
N LYS A 220 4.60 -6.23 10.30
CA LYS A 220 3.56 -7.16 10.76
C LYS A 220 3.13 -8.16 9.68
N PRO A 221 2.61 -7.74 8.50
CA PRO A 221 2.22 -8.68 7.45
C PRO A 221 3.40 -9.48 6.90
N TYR A 222 4.62 -8.92 6.92
CA TYR A 222 5.81 -9.68 6.56
C TYR A 222 6.08 -10.83 7.53
N LEU A 223 6.10 -10.58 8.84
CA LEU A 223 6.36 -11.61 9.85
C LEU A 223 5.27 -12.69 9.82
N GLU A 224 4.00 -12.31 9.70
CA GLU A 224 2.89 -13.26 9.53
C GLU A 224 3.12 -14.18 8.32
N LYS A 225 3.53 -13.60 7.19
CA LYS A 225 3.79 -14.36 5.96
C LYS A 225 5.02 -15.25 6.07
N ALA A 226 6.09 -14.75 6.66
CA ALA A 226 7.34 -15.49 6.86
C ALA A 226 7.15 -16.68 7.80
N ILE A 227 6.40 -16.49 8.91
CA ILE A 227 5.98 -17.58 9.81
C ILE A 227 5.20 -18.63 9.03
N ALA A 228 4.19 -18.22 8.23
CA ALA A 228 3.38 -19.15 7.46
C ALA A 228 4.20 -19.94 6.41
N ILE A 229 5.21 -19.33 5.79
CA ILE A 229 6.13 -19.99 4.86
C ILE A 229 6.94 -21.07 5.58
N VAL A 230 7.53 -20.73 6.73
CA VAL A 230 8.36 -21.65 7.51
C VAL A 230 7.53 -22.79 8.10
N GLU A 231 6.34 -22.50 8.65
CA GLU A 231 5.43 -23.52 9.16
C GLU A 231 4.97 -24.48 8.06
N LYS A 232 4.71 -23.96 6.85
CA LYS A 232 4.39 -24.81 5.70
C LYS A 232 5.55 -25.73 5.34
N PHE A 233 6.79 -25.24 5.33
CA PHE A 233 7.96 -26.07 5.08
C PHE A 233 8.07 -27.22 6.09
N VAL A 234 8.03 -26.90 7.39
CA VAL A 234 8.13 -27.90 8.46
C VAL A 234 7.01 -28.94 8.36
N LYS A 235 5.79 -28.52 7.98
CA LYS A 235 4.65 -29.41 7.76
C LYS A 235 4.81 -30.32 6.54
N ASP A 236 5.31 -29.79 5.42
CA ASP A 236 5.45 -30.54 4.17
C ASP A 236 6.64 -31.55 4.25
N TYR A 237 7.64 -31.25 5.09
CA TYR A 237 8.86 -32.04 5.27
C TYR A 237 9.20 -32.28 6.76
N PRO A 238 8.37 -33.01 7.52
CA PRO A 238 8.55 -33.19 8.96
C PRO A 238 9.86 -33.91 9.33
N ASP A 239 10.31 -34.83 8.47
CA ASP A 239 11.53 -35.63 8.67
C ASP A 239 12.82 -34.93 8.18
N CYS A 240 12.73 -33.68 7.73
CA CYS A 240 13.92 -32.95 7.27
C CYS A 240 14.87 -32.71 8.46
N PRO A 241 16.14 -33.16 8.39
CA PRO A 241 17.09 -33.03 9.50
C PRO A 241 17.47 -31.56 9.79
N LEU A 242 17.15 -30.63 8.90
CA LEU A 242 17.41 -29.20 9.07
C LEU A 242 16.27 -28.44 9.76
N ASN A 243 15.15 -29.09 10.10
CA ASN A 243 14.00 -28.44 10.75
C ASN A 243 14.36 -27.74 12.06
N LYS A 244 15.40 -28.19 12.77
CA LYS A 244 15.93 -27.56 13.98
C LYS A 244 16.28 -26.07 13.81
N VAL A 245 16.64 -25.64 12.58
CA VAL A 245 16.87 -24.22 12.26
C VAL A 245 15.62 -23.38 12.54
N PHE A 246 14.45 -23.93 12.25
CA PHE A 246 13.18 -23.19 12.27
C PHE A 246 12.52 -23.15 13.64
N ASP A 247 12.85 -24.07 14.55
CA ASP A 247 12.24 -24.14 15.88
C ASP A 247 12.42 -22.84 16.66
N GLN A 248 13.66 -22.35 16.76
CA GLN A 248 13.94 -21.09 17.45
C GLN A 248 13.48 -19.87 16.64
N TYR A 249 13.61 -19.93 15.31
CA TYR A 249 13.13 -18.86 14.43
C TYR A 249 11.64 -18.60 14.64
N LEU A 250 10.81 -19.64 14.68
CA LEU A 250 9.36 -19.48 14.85
C LEU A 250 9.01 -18.87 16.22
N VAL A 251 9.75 -19.24 17.28
CA VAL A 251 9.60 -18.61 18.61
C VAL A 251 9.95 -17.13 18.54
N ASP A 252 11.09 -16.79 17.97
CA ASP A 252 11.58 -15.41 17.88
C ASP A 252 10.69 -14.55 16.97
N ALA A 253 10.24 -15.08 15.84
CA ALA A 253 9.39 -14.40 14.89
C ALA A 253 8.01 -14.11 15.47
N ARG A 254 7.42 -15.08 16.20
CA ARG A 254 6.13 -14.86 16.90
C ARG A 254 6.27 -13.85 18.02
N LYS A 255 7.38 -13.85 18.76
CA LYS A 255 7.67 -12.83 19.76
C LYS A 255 7.81 -11.45 19.11
N ALA A 256 8.60 -11.34 18.04
CA ALA A 256 8.76 -10.10 17.29
C ALA A 256 7.40 -9.60 16.78
N LEU A 257 6.55 -10.49 16.24
CA LEU A 257 5.21 -10.17 15.76
C LEU A 257 4.32 -9.54 16.86
N GLN A 258 4.43 -10.01 18.11
CA GLN A 258 3.70 -9.44 19.25
C GLN A 258 4.24 -8.07 19.68
N GLU A 259 5.50 -7.78 19.39
CA GLU A 259 6.18 -6.52 19.73
C GLU A 259 6.10 -5.47 18.60
N VAL A 260 5.57 -5.83 17.42
CA VAL A 260 5.46 -4.89 16.28
C VAL A 260 4.56 -3.73 16.66
N LYS A 261 5.08 -2.52 16.43
CA LYS A 261 4.33 -1.28 16.60
C LYS A 261 3.18 -1.20 15.59
N GLU A 262 1.99 -0.87 16.07
CA GLU A 262 0.86 -0.59 15.19
C GLU A 262 0.86 0.88 14.73
N TYR A 263 0.55 1.07 13.45
CA TYR A 263 0.50 2.37 12.81
C TYR A 263 -0.91 2.61 12.32
N HIS A 264 -1.67 3.39 13.11
CA HIS A 264 -3.03 3.77 12.78
C HIS A 264 -3.06 5.21 12.27
N GLU A 265 -3.98 5.48 11.36
CA GLU A 265 -4.22 6.85 10.94
C GLU A 265 -4.81 7.69 12.10
N SER A 266 -4.14 8.78 12.45
CA SER A 266 -4.61 9.73 13.44
C SER A 266 -4.27 11.18 13.05
N PRO A 267 -5.29 12.06 12.89
CA PRO A 267 -6.73 11.75 12.84
C PRO A 267 -7.12 10.96 11.59
N VAL A 268 -8.22 10.19 11.62
CA VAL A 268 -8.77 9.51 10.44
C VAL A 268 -9.39 10.53 9.48
N LEU A 269 -8.70 10.82 8.37
CA LEU A 269 -9.11 11.82 7.40
C LEU A 269 -10.17 11.28 6.42
N PRO A 270 -11.01 12.17 5.84
CA PRO A 270 -11.93 11.81 4.77
C PRO A 270 -11.23 11.21 3.54
N ASP A 271 -11.99 10.47 2.73
CA ASP A 271 -11.56 10.00 1.41
C ASP A 271 -11.61 11.13 0.37
N THR A 272 -10.72 11.06 -0.62
CA THR A 272 -10.74 11.92 -1.82
C THR A 272 -10.31 11.12 -3.04
N VAL A 273 -10.71 11.58 -4.23
CA VAL A 273 -10.17 11.10 -5.50
C VAL A 273 -8.94 11.88 -5.94
N SER A 274 -8.70 13.08 -5.39
CA SER A 274 -7.62 13.99 -5.78
C SER A 274 -6.23 13.37 -5.79
N THR A 275 -5.54 13.50 -6.92
CA THR A 275 -4.12 13.17 -7.08
C THR A 275 -3.20 14.35 -6.78
N ALA A 276 -3.73 15.49 -6.34
CA ALA A 276 -2.93 16.67 -6.08
C ALA A 276 -1.96 16.41 -4.90
N PRO A 277 -0.66 16.74 -5.07
CA PRO A 277 0.33 16.48 -4.04
C PRO A 277 -0.01 17.23 -2.76
N PHE A 278 0.34 16.61 -1.63
CA PHE A 278 0.27 17.24 -0.33
C PHE A 278 1.56 17.99 -0.04
N ALA A 279 1.45 19.23 0.43
CA ALA A 279 2.58 20.02 0.92
C ALA A 279 2.43 20.27 2.43
N TYR A 280 3.54 20.14 3.16
CA TYR A 280 3.60 20.36 4.60
C TYR A 280 3.74 21.85 4.92
N ASP A 281 2.68 22.61 4.65
CA ASP A 281 2.58 24.02 5.03
C ASP A 281 2.20 24.14 6.52
N LEU A 282 1.65 25.30 6.93
CA LEU A 282 1.20 25.52 8.31
C LEU A 282 -0.01 24.62 8.63
N LEU A 283 0.25 23.52 9.33
CA LEU A 283 -0.76 22.51 9.64
C LEU A 283 -1.61 22.92 10.85
N PHE A 284 -2.91 23.12 10.64
CA PHE A 284 -3.90 23.14 11.70
C PHE A 284 -4.55 21.76 11.80
N ARG A 285 -4.26 21.05 12.89
CA ARG A 285 -4.74 19.68 13.11
C ARG A 285 -5.72 19.63 14.27
N ILE A 286 -6.79 18.87 14.08
CA ILE A 286 -7.71 18.45 15.14
C ILE A 286 -7.60 16.94 15.32
N ASP A 287 -7.54 16.48 16.55
CA ASP A 287 -7.53 15.06 16.89
C ASP A 287 -8.37 14.79 18.15
N GLU A 288 -8.18 13.62 18.76
CA GLU A 288 -8.86 13.22 20.00
C GLU A 288 -8.44 14.04 21.23
N LYS A 289 -7.25 14.65 21.21
CA LYS A 289 -6.69 15.44 22.32
C LYS A 289 -7.12 16.91 22.21
N GLY A 290 -7.27 17.43 20.99
CA GLY A 290 -7.79 18.77 20.75
C GLY A 290 -7.30 19.37 19.45
N ALA A 291 -6.84 20.61 19.49
CA ALA A 291 -6.31 21.33 18.34
C ALA A 291 -4.82 21.64 18.50
N SER A 292 -4.07 21.54 17.41
CA SER A 292 -2.67 21.97 17.30
C SER A 292 -2.46 22.85 16.07
N LEU A 293 -1.42 23.67 16.14
CA LEU A 293 -0.93 24.46 15.01
C LEU A 293 0.57 24.18 14.85
N GLY A 294 0.93 23.57 13.73
CA GLY A 294 2.19 22.85 13.58
C GLY A 294 2.29 21.71 14.59
N GLU A 295 3.46 21.58 15.21
CA GLU A 295 3.72 20.58 16.26
C GLU A 295 3.27 21.03 17.65
N LYS A 296 2.88 22.30 17.81
CA LYS A 296 2.59 22.90 19.11
C LYS A 296 1.09 22.79 19.46
N PRO A 297 0.72 22.35 20.67
CA PRO A 297 -0.68 22.24 21.08
C PRO A 297 -1.32 23.64 21.25
N LEU A 298 -2.44 23.85 20.57
CA LEU A 298 -3.22 25.08 20.66
C LEU A 298 -4.20 24.99 21.83
N LEU A 299 -5.00 23.93 21.88
CA LEU A 299 -6.03 23.74 22.90
C LEU A 299 -6.27 22.24 23.12
N GLU A 300 -6.15 21.79 24.36
CA GLU A 300 -6.43 20.40 24.77
C GLU A 300 -7.89 20.28 25.20
N LYS A 301 -8.76 20.02 24.21
CA LYS A 301 -10.20 19.87 24.42
C LYS A 301 -10.78 18.96 23.33
N PRO A 302 -11.32 17.77 23.64
CA PRO A 302 -11.85 16.85 22.63
C PRO A 302 -13.08 17.37 21.86
N ALA A 303 -13.93 18.15 22.53
CA ALA A 303 -15.16 18.73 21.98
C ALA A 303 -14.97 20.22 21.66
N LEU A 304 -14.41 20.50 20.49
CA LEU A 304 -14.16 21.85 19.99
C LEU A 304 -15.37 22.42 19.25
N ARG A 305 -15.58 23.72 19.41
CA ARG A 305 -16.52 24.54 18.61
C ARG A 305 -15.80 25.74 18.04
N ALA A 306 -16.40 26.41 17.05
CA ALA A 306 -15.88 27.63 16.43
C ALA A 306 -15.39 28.67 17.46
N LYS A 307 -16.21 28.94 18.48
CA LYS A 307 -15.90 29.90 19.55
C LYS A 307 -14.66 29.54 20.36
N ASP A 308 -14.37 28.25 20.54
CA ASP A 308 -13.23 27.81 21.32
C ASP A 308 -11.92 28.18 20.60
N ILE A 309 -11.90 28.06 19.26
CA ILE A 309 -10.78 28.48 18.43
C ILE A 309 -10.65 30.01 18.41
N ALA A 310 -11.75 30.73 18.23
CA ALA A 310 -11.75 32.19 18.23
C ALA A 310 -11.19 32.79 19.54
N LEU A 311 -11.47 32.16 20.68
CA LEU A 311 -10.92 32.55 21.98
C LEU A 311 -9.39 32.39 22.08
N GLN A 312 -8.78 31.56 21.22
CA GLN A 312 -7.33 31.37 21.17
C GLN A 312 -6.60 32.38 20.27
N LYS A 313 -7.28 33.43 19.75
CA LYS A 313 -6.70 34.42 18.81
C LYS A 313 -5.28 34.87 19.19
N LYS A 314 -5.09 35.35 20.43
CA LYS A 314 -3.77 35.81 20.90
C LYS A 314 -2.70 34.72 20.91
N LYS A 315 -3.08 33.48 21.22
CA LYS A 315 -2.17 32.33 21.22
C LYS A 315 -1.79 31.95 19.79
N ILE A 316 -2.76 31.95 18.87
CA ILE A 316 -2.52 31.74 17.43
C ILE A 316 -1.56 32.81 16.90
N GLU A 317 -1.83 34.09 17.16
CA GLU A 317 -0.95 35.22 16.78
C GLU A 317 0.49 35.00 17.24
N GLN A 318 0.70 34.64 18.51
CA GLN A 318 2.03 34.36 19.04
C GLN A 318 2.69 33.17 18.36
N MET A 319 1.95 32.06 18.16
CA MET A 319 2.47 30.86 17.51
C MET A 319 2.87 31.13 16.07
N LEU A 320 2.07 31.90 15.32
CA LEU A 320 2.41 32.30 13.95
C LEU A 320 3.68 33.14 13.91
N ALA A 321 3.80 34.13 14.81
CA ALA A 321 5.00 34.97 14.90
C ALA A 321 6.26 34.16 15.25
N ASP A 322 6.14 33.12 16.08
CA ASP A 322 7.25 32.22 16.40
C ASP A 322 7.62 31.33 15.19
N ILE A 323 6.63 30.77 14.50
CA ILE A 323 6.85 29.92 13.31
C ILE A 323 7.45 30.74 12.17
N GLU A 324 6.99 31.98 11.96
CA GLU A 324 7.52 32.88 10.94
C GLU A 324 9.02 33.16 11.15
N LYS A 325 9.47 33.31 12.40
CA LYS A 325 10.90 33.48 12.71
C LYS A 325 11.73 32.24 12.38
N GLU A 326 11.15 31.05 12.52
CA GLU A 326 11.81 29.78 12.26
C GLU A 326 11.82 29.42 10.76
N ARG A 327 10.74 29.74 10.04
CA ARG A 327 10.49 29.24 8.68
C ARG A 327 10.46 30.32 7.60
N GLY A 328 10.41 31.60 7.95
CA GLY A 328 10.23 32.70 7.00
C GLY A 328 8.75 32.96 6.66
N PRO A 329 8.41 34.20 6.24
CA PRO A 329 7.04 34.63 5.95
C PRO A 329 6.40 33.90 4.75
N GLU A 330 7.18 33.49 3.77
CA GLU A 330 6.71 32.76 2.58
C GLU A 330 6.06 31.42 2.92
N ASN A 331 6.43 30.81 4.06
CA ASN A 331 5.88 29.53 4.52
C ASN A 331 4.63 29.69 5.41
N MET A 332 4.10 30.92 5.53
CA MET A 332 2.95 31.25 6.37
C MET A 332 1.68 31.53 5.56
N GLU A 333 1.73 31.49 4.23
CA GLU A 333 0.61 31.89 3.37
C GLU A 333 -0.54 30.88 3.35
N VAL A 334 -0.23 29.59 3.54
CA VAL A 334 -1.18 28.48 3.41
C VAL A 334 -1.36 27.80 4.75
N VAL A 335 -2.62 27.71 5.21
CA VAL A 335 -3.01 26.87 6.35
C VAL A 335 -3.70 25.62 5.85
N VAL A 336 -3.17 24.46 6.25
CA VAL A 336 -3.74 23.15 5.91
C VAL A 336 -4.59 22.66 7.06
N VAL A 337 -5.82 22.23 6.78
CA VAL A 337 -6.72 21.64 7.79
C VAL A 337 -6.68 20.12 7.71
N GLU A 338 -6.26 19.49 8.81
CA GLU A 338 -6.44 18.06 9.07
C GLU A 338 -7.43 17.86 10.21
N MET A 339 -8.57 17.23 9.94
CA MET A 339 -9.63 17.04 10.92
C MET A 339 -10.30 15.67 10.71
N PRO A 340 -10.74 14.97 11.77
CA PRO A 340 -11.50 13.74 11.64
C PRO A 340 -12.78 13.96 10.81
N LYS A 341 -13.15 12.96 10.00
CA LYS A 341 -14.30 13.03 9.09
C LYS A 341 -15.64 13.37 9.75
N ASP A 342 -15.78 13.09 11.04
CA ASP A 342 -16.99 13.24 11.83
C ASP A 342 -17.07 14.58 12.59
N LYS A 343 -16.00 15.38 12.63
CA LYS A 343 -16.02 16.69 13.30
C LYS A 343 -16.78 17.73 12.49
N GLU A 344 -17.41 18.66 13.20
CA GLU A 344 -18.23 19.72 12.63
C GLU A 344 -17.40 20.80 11.92
N VAL A 345 -17.80 21.20 10.72
CA VAL A 345 -17.09 22.18 9.89
C VAL A 345 -17.08 23.59 10.47
N GLY A 346 -17.99 23.91 11.40
CA GLY A 346 -18.02 25.18 12.12
C GLY A 346 -16.69 25.57 12.77
N ILE A 347 -15.88 24.58 13.19
CA ILE A 347 -14.57 24.82 13.80
C ILE A 347 -13.63 25.58 12.82
N ILE A 348 -13.74 25.29 11.53
CA ILE A 348 -12.94 25.91 10.46
C ILE A 348 -13.34 27.38 10.28
N GLY A 349 -14.63 27.71 10.36
CA GLY A 349 -15.11 29.10 10.35
C GLY A 349 -14.53 29.92 11.52
N GLY A 350 -14.42 29.30 12.71
CA GLY A 350 -13.73 29.88 13.86
C GLY A 350 -12.26 30.19 13.58
N LEU A 351 -11.54 29.27 12.95
CA LEU A 351 -10.14 29.46 12.53
C LEU A 351 -9.99 30.62 11.54
N VAL A 352 -10.73 30.61 10.43
CA VAL A 352 -10.64 31.66 9.40
C VAL A 352 -10.98 33.04 9.96
N SER A 353 -11.94 33.11 10.90
CA SER A 353 -12.29 34.37 11.58
C SER A 353 -11.13 35.00 12.37
N VAL A 354 -10.17 34.19 12.82
CA VAL A 354 -8.93 34.63 13.44
C VAL A 354 -7.88 34.98 12.39
N LEU A 355 -7.72 34.12 11.38
CA LEU A 355 -6.66 34.24 10.38
C LEU A 355 -6.82 35.40 9.40
N LYS A 356 -8.04 35.88 9.17
CA LYS A 356 -8.30 37.01 8.24
C LYS A 356 -7.50 38.28 8.55
N ASP A 357 -7.10 38.47 9.82
CA ASP A 357 -6.34 39.63 10.28
C ASP A 357 -4.83 39.35 10.34
N LEU A 358 -4.38 38.17 9.86
CA LEU A 358 -3.03 37.63 10.02
C LEU A 358 -2.40 37.25 8.67
N GLN A 359 -1.19 36.67 8.71
CA GLN A 359 -0.35 36.33 7.55
C GLN A 359 -0.97 35.30 6.60
N PRO A 360 -1.68 34.24 7.05
CA PRO A 360 -2.29 33.28 6.14
C PRO A 360 -3.35 33.90 5.22
N ARG A 361 -3.41 33.41 3.99
CA ARG A 361 -4.36 33.87 2.96
C ARG A 361 -5.08 32.75 2.22
N VAL A 362 -4.53 31.53 2.26
CA VAL A 362 -5.11 30.33 1.64
C VAL A 362 -5.45 29.30 2.71
N LEU A 363 -6.67 28.78 2.63
CA LEU A 363 -7.11 27.61 3.37
C LEU A 363 -7.06 26.38 2.45
N ARG A 364 -6.35 25.34 2.88
CA ARG A 364 -6.22 24.08 2.15
C ARG A 364 -6.85 22.92 2.92
N PHE A 365 -7.58 22.07 2.23
CA PHE A 365 -8.20 20.88 2.83
C PHE A 365 -7.40 19.62 2.55
N ALA A 366 -7.05 18.90 3.61
CA ALA A 366 -6.37 17.61 3.54
C ALA A 366 -7.37 16.45 3.56
N ALA A 367 -7.08 15.42 2.77
CA ALA A 367 -7.80 14.15 2.75
C ALA A 367 -6.87 13.00 2.36
N ARG A 368 -7.39 11.78 2.32
CA ARG A 368 -6.65 10.58 1.89
C ARG A 368 -7.19 10.04 0.59
N ARG A 369 -6.34 9.89 -0.42
CA ARG A 369 -6.68 9.16 -1.63
C ARG A 369 -6.40 7.68 -1.41
N ARG A 370 -7.47 6.89 -1.19
CA ARG A 370 -7.40 5.42 -1.00
C ARG A 370 -7.65 4.59 -2.26
N ALA A 371 -7.95 5.22 -3.39
CA ALA A 371 -8.22 4.54 -4.66
C ALA A 371 -7.04 3.69 -5.18
N ASP A 372 -5.80 3.99 -4.75
CA ASP A 372 -4.60 3.18 -5.04
C ASP A 372 -4.35 2.07 -3.98
N TYR A 373 -5.33 1.74 -3.14
CA TYR A 373 -5.19 0.77 -2.05
C TYR A 373 -4.15 1.18 -0.99
N VAL A 374 -3.76 2.45 -0.98
CA VAL A 374 -2.86 3.07 0.00
C VAL A 374 -3.48 4.36 0.51
N ALA A 375 -3.35 4.68 1.79
CA ALA A 375 -3.85 5.95 2.33
C ALA A 375 -2.85 7.10 2.09
N ARG A 376 -2.76 7.59 0.85
CA ARG A 376 -1.89 8.73 0.49
C ARG A 376 -2.56 10.05 0.88
N LYS A 377 -1.83 10.97 1.54
CA LYS A 377 -2.34 12.33 1.76
C LYS A 377 -2.43 13.06 0.41
N SER A 378 -3.54 13.77 0.22
CA SER A 378 -3.81 14.57 -0.97
C SER A 378 -4.47 15.89 -0.60
N THR A 379 -4.30 16.87 -1.48
CA THR A 379 -4.96 18.18 -1.40
C THR A 379 -6.30 18.12 -2.11
N VAL A 380 -7.39 18.54 -1.46
CA VAL A 380 -8.73 18.53 -2.09
C VAL A 380 -9.09 19.86 -2.72
N ALA A 381 -8.88 20.95 -1.99
CA ALA A 381 -9.17 22.28 -2.51
C ALA A 381 -8.34 23.34 -1.79
N ASN A 382 -8.15 24.47 -2.48
CA ASN A 382 -7.61 25.69 -1.93
C ASN A 382 -8.68 26.79 -2.00
N LEU A 383 -8.83 27.56 -0.92
CA LEU A 383 -9.71 28.71 -0.85
C LEU A 383 -8.93 29.96 -0.41
N PHE A 384 -9.06 31.04 -1.17
CA PHE A 384 -8.47 32.35 -0.87
C PHE A 384 -9.44 33.18 -0.03
N PHE A 385 -9.03 33.72 1.12
CA PHE A 385 -9.96 34.41 2.04
C PHE A 385 -9.55 35.83 2.46
N ARG A 386 -8.32 36.27 2.21
CA ARG A 386 -7.86 37.60 2.66
C ARG A 386 -7.84 38.66 1.56
N GLU A 387 -7.44 38.29 0.35
CA GLU A 387 -7.25 39.22 -0.78
C GLU A 387 -8.55 39.45 -1.58
N VAL A 388 -9.61 38.70 -1.25
CA VAL A 388 -10.88 38.72 -1.94
C VAL A 388 -11.89 39.45 -1.06
N GLY A 389 -12.53 40.50 -1.57
CA GLY A 389 -13.49 41.38 -0.87
C GLY A 389 -14.81 40.72 -0.43
N VAL A 390 -14.79 39.44 -0.07
CA VAL A 390 -15.93 38.64 0.34
C VAL A 390 -16.34 38.94 1.78
N SER A 391 -17.65 38.97 2.02
CA SER A 391 -18.23 39.34 3.31
C SER A 391 -19.12 38.23 3.87
N ASN A 392 -19.13 38.13 5.19
CA ASN A 392 -19.97 37.18 5.91
C ASN A 392 -21.44 37.37 5.55
N PHE A 393 -22.08 36.31 5.04
CA PHE A 393 -23.51 36.35 4.76
C PHE A 393 -24.30 36.30 6.08
N LYS A 394 -25.26 37.22 6.24
CA LYS A 394 -26.19 37.22 7.36
C LYS A 394 -27.57 37.62 6.87
N GLY A 395 -28.53 36.72 6.98
CA GLY A 395 -29.85 36.95 6.41
C GLY A 395 -30.80 35.77 6.53
N GLN A 396 -31.92 35.89 5.85
CA GLN A 396 -32.88 34.81 5.67
C GLN A 396 -32.52 34.03 4.41
N VAL A 397 -32.49 32.70 4.51
CA VAL A 397 -32.41 31.80 3.36
C VAL A 397 -33.71 31.03 3.28
N GLU A 398 -34.37 31.12 2.13
CA GLU A 398 -35.63 30.43 1.88
C GLU A 398 -35.48 28.92 2.09
N GLY A 399 -36.44 28.30 2.78
CA GLY A 399 -36.40 26.87 3.13
C GLY A 399 -35.43 26.47 4.24
N VAL A 400 -34.43 27.29 4.59
CA VAL A 400 -33.47 27.04 5.67
C VAL A 400 -33.89 27.74 6.96
N GLY A 401 -34.06 29.06 6.92
CA GLY A 401 -34.21 29.88 8.12
C GLY A 401 -33.25 31.08 8.13
N ARG A 402 -33.07 31.66 9.32
CA ARG A 402 -32.11 32.74 9.52
C ARG A 402 -30.72 32.15 9.73
N VAL A 403 -29.73 32.69 9.03
CA VAL A 403 -28.35 32.20 9.09
C VAL A 403 -27.36 33.32 9.38
N SER A 404 -26.26 32.95 10.03
CA SER A 404 -25.07 33.78 10.21
C SER A 404 -23.85 32.99 9.77
N CYS A 405 -23.19 33.44 8.71
CA CYS A 405 -22.14 32.67 8.05
C CYS A 405 -20.76 33.30 8.23
N TYR A 406 -19.74 32.44 8.16
CA TYR A 406 -18.32 32.76 8.15
C TYR A 406 -17.75 32.36 6.80
N VAL A 407 -17.16 33.31 6.09
CA VAL A 407 -16.47 33.04 4.83
C VAL A 407 -15.27 32.14 5.10
N LEU A 408 -15.17 31.03 4.35
CA LEU A 408 -13.96 30.21 4.30
C LEU A 408 -13.02 30.65 3.18
N GLY A 409 -13.58 31.21 2.11
CA GLY A 409 -12.85 31.80 0.99
C GLY A 409 -13.48 31.48 -0.36
N VAL A 410 -12.78 31.84 -1.43
CA VAL A 410 -13.17 31.60 -2.83
C VAL A 410 -12.17 30.70 -3.55
N SER A 411 -12.61 29.95 -4.56
CA SER A 411 -11.74 29.05 -5.33
C SER A 411 -10.79 29.77 -6.29
N GLN A 412 -11.09 31.03 -6.65
CA GLN A 412 -10.26 31.85 -7.51
C GLN A 412 -10.13 33.25 -6.91
N ASP A 413 -8.90 33.76 -6.87
CA ASP A 413 -8.57 35.10 -6.40
C ASP A 413 -8.98 36.14 -7.44
N GLU A 414 -10.27 36.47 -7.47
CA GLU A 414 -10.86 37.43 -8.39
C GLU A 414 -11.54 38.56 -7.61
N GLU A 415 -11.12 39.80 -7.88
CA GLU A 415 -11.69 40.97 -7.23
C GLU A 415 -13.19 41.12 -7.55
N GLY A 416 -14.01 41.33 -6.51
CA GLY A 416 -15.45 41.52 -6.64
C GLY A 416 -16.23 40.25 -6.99
N PHE A 417 -15.69 39.06 -6.68
CA PHE A 417 -16.35 37.77 -6.92
C PHE A 417 -17.77 37.71 -6.34
N GLU A 418 -18.00 38.31 -5.18
CA GLU A 418 -19.29 38.35 -4.47
C GLU A 418 -20.40 39.02 -5.31
N LYS A 419 -20.02 39.92 -6.22
CA LYS A 419 -20.95 40.62 -7.13
C LYS A 419 -21.33 39.80 -8.36
N LYS A 420 -20.61 38.71 -8.62
CA LYS A 420 -20.79 37.83 -9.79
C LYS A 420 -21.61 36.59 -9.47
N LEU A 421 -21.93 36.34 -8.20
CA LEU A 421 -22.70 35.20 -7.75
C LEU A 421 -24.05 35.13 -8.47
N GLU A 422 -24.32 34.00 -9.13
CA GLU A 422 -25.58 33.75 -9.84
C GLU A 422 -26.46 32.72 -9.14
N ARG A 423 -25.84 31.82 -8.36
CA ARG A 423 -26.49 30.66 -7.76
C ARG A 423 -26.03 30.45 -6.34
N TRP A 424 -26.88 29.78 -5.56
CA TRP A 424 -26.50 29.34 -4.22
C TRP A 424 -26.90 27.89 -3.99
N VAL A 425 -26.13 27.23 -3.15
CA VAL A 425 -26.37 25.87 -2.67
C VAL A 425 -26.19 25.87 -1.16
N PHE A 426 -27.18 25.38 -0.43
CA PHE A 426 -27.09 25.16 1.00
C PHE A 426 -27.03 23.67 1.31
N VAL A 427 -25.98 23.26 2.01
CA VAL A 427 -25.71 21.90 2.43
C VAL A 427 -25.99 21.79 3.93
N GLY A 428 -27.12 21.17 4.28
CA GLY A 428 -27.46 20.81 5.67
C GLY A 428 -27.08 19.37 5.99
N LYS A 429 -27.42 18.90 7.20
CA LYS A 429 -27.22 17.50 7.61
C LYS A 429 -28.06 16.51 6.79
N ASP A 430 -29.34 16.84 6.56
CA ASP A 430 -30.32 15.89 6.00
C ASP A 430 -30.90 16.33 4.64
N ARG A 431 -30.47 17.49 4.14
CA ARG A 431 -31.01 18.07 2.91
C ARG A 431 -30.01 19.02 2.26
N VAL A 432 -30.08 19.06 0.93
CA VAL A 432 -29.44 20.10 0.13
C VAL A 432 -30.51 20.91 -0.59
N LEU A 433 -30.35 22.23 -0.54
CA LEU A 433 -31.21 23.20 -1.21
C LEU A 433 -30.37 23.99 -2.20
N SER A 434 -30.98 24.40 -3.29
CA SER A 434 -30.34 25.29 -4.27
C SER A 434 -31.31 26.36 -4.75
N GLY A 435 -30.76 27.49 -5.20
CA GLY A 435 -31.52 28.57 -5.79
C GLY A 435 -30.66 29.55 -6.57
N VAL A 436 -31.21 30.73 -6.80
CA VAL A 436 -30.58 31.82 -7.57
C VAL A 436 -30.23 33.00 -6.67
N VAL A 437 -29.19 33.73 -7.06
CA VAL A 437 -28.81 34.99 -6.42
C VAL A 437 -29.32 36.14 -7.26
N GLU A 438 -30.22 36.95 -6.69
CA GLU A 438 -30.80 38.11 -7.36
C GLU A 438 -30.66 39.36 -6.47
N ASN A 439 -30.02 40.40 -6.99
CA ASN A 439 -29.77 41.66 -6.24
C ASN A 439 -29.15 41.42 -4.85
N GLY A 440 -28.24 40.45 -4.73
CA GLY A 440 -27.58 40.07 -3.47
C GLY A 440 -28.46 39.30 -2.49
N LYS A 441 -29.66 38.87 -2.89
CA LYS A 441 -30.56 38.02 -2.09
C LYS A 441 -30.58 36.59 -2.61
N LEU A 442 -30.67 35.65 -1.68
CA LEU A 442 -30.76 34.22 -1.97
C LEU A 442 -32.24 33.86 -2.15
N MET A 443 -32.65 33.57 -3.38
CA MET A 443 -34.05 33.36 -3.78
C MET A 443 -34.25 31.96 -4.36
N GLY A 444 -35.49 31.45 -4.31
CA GLY A 444 -35.92 30.27 -5.06
C GLY A 444 -35.31 28.98 -4.52
N ALA A 445 -35.71 28.58 -3.31
CA ALA A 445 -35.20 27.36 -2.70
C ALA A 445 -35.90 26.10 -3.23
N SER A 446 -35.15 25.27 -3.95
CA SER A 446 -35.58 23.93 -4.39
C SER A 446 -34.74 22.85 -3.73
N ARG A 447 -35.37 21.78 -3.28
CA ARG A 447 -34.67 20.61 -2.73
C ARG A 447 -34.05 19.78 -3.85
N ILE A 448 -32.81 19.34 -3.64
CA ILE A 448 -32.17 18.35 -4.50
C ILE A 448 -32.51 16.95 -3.95
N GLU A 449 -33.32 16.18 -4.68
CA GLU A 449 -33.85 14.89 -4.19
C GLU A 449 -33.10 13.66 -4.71
N LYS A 450 -32.54 13.71 -5.93
CA LYS A 450 -31.79 12.61 -6.56
C LYS A 450 -30.58 13.15 -7.30
N GLY A 451 -29.50 12.36 -7.33
CA GLY A 451 -28.26 12.75 -8.01
C GLY A 451 -27.61 13.98 -7.38
N GLU A 452 -27.63 14.08 -6.04
CA GLU A 452 -27.13 15.24 -5.30
C GLU A 452 -25.70 15.62 -5.71
N ASP A 453 -24.85 14.62 -5.88
CA ASP A 453 -23.46 14.75 -6.28
C ASP A 453 -23.33 15.42 -7.67
N GLU A 454 -24.11 14.96 -8.65
CA GLU A 454 -24.14 15.49 -10.01
C GLU A 454 -24.74 16.91 -10.04
N ALA A 455 -25.79 17.14 -9.26
CA ALA A 455 -26.45 18.44 -9.17
C ALA A 455 -25.54 19.48 -8.51
N ILE A 456 -24.93 19.16 -7.36
CA ILE A 456 -23.96 20.03 -6.70
C ILE A 456 -22.79 20.32 -7.63
N ARG A 457 -22.23 19.29 -8.29
CA ARG A 457 -21.16 19.50 -9.27
C ARG A 457 -21.60 20.46 -10.37
N SER A 458 -22.74 20.21 -11.01
CA SER A 458 -23.25 21.07 -12.08
C SER A 458 -23.51 22.51 -11.61
N LEU A 459 -23.86 22.71 -10.35
CA LEU A 459 -24.07 24.04 -9.78
C LEU A 459 -22.74 24.73 -9.51
N CYS A 460 -21.74 24.01 -9.00
CA CYS A 460 -20.40 24.54 -8.72
C CYS A 460 -19.52 24.73 -9.97
N THR A 461 -19.86 24.10 -11.10
CA THR A 461 -19.09 24.20 -12.36
C THR A 461 -19.76 25.12 -13.37
N GLY A 462 -19.01 26.06 -13.94
CA GLY A 462 -19.41 26.86 -15.10
C GLY A 462 -20.08 28.20 -14.82
N LYS A 463 -20.57 28.45 -13.59
CA LYS A 463 -21.09 29.76 -13.16
C LYS A 463 -20.65 30.09 -11.72
N PRO A 464 -20.43 31.38 -11.39
CA PRO A 464 -20.10 31.78 -10.03
C PRO A 464 -21.20 31.41 -9.04
N SER A 465 -20.85 30.63 -8.03
CA SER A 465 -21.83 30.03 -7.11
C SER A 465 -21.42 30.17 -5.65
N LEU A 466 -22.40 30.39 -4.78
CA LEU A 466 -22.25 30.47 -3.34
C LEU A 466 -22.58 29.12 -2.70
N LEU A 467 -21.60 28.49 -2.06
CA LEU A 467 -21.75 27.22 -1.36
C LEU A 467 -21.78 27.46 0.16
N LEU A 468 -22.94 27.24 0.76
CA LEU A 468 -23.19 27.43 2.18
C LEU A 468 -23.28 26.07 2.87
N PHE A 469 -22.51 25.85 3.92
CA PHE A 469 -22.59 24.65 4.76
C PHE A 469 -23.20 25.00 6.11
N ASP A 470 -24.13 24.20 6.62
CA ASP A 470 -24.49 24.25 8.05
C ASP A 470 -23.26 23.93 8.90
N ALA A 471 -23.01 24.70 9.96
CA ALA A 471 -21.86 24.55 10.85
C ALA A 471 -21.71 23.16 11.46
N ASN A 472 -22.82 22.43 11.60
CA ASN A 472 -22.85 21.09 12.18
C ASN A 472 -22.64 19.98 11.13
N VAL A 473 -22.44 20.31 9.85
CA VAL A 473 -22.10 19.31 8.82
C VAL A 473 -20.75 18.66 9.15
N PRO A 474 -20.62 17.33 9.02
CA PRO A 474 -19.35 16.65 9.22
C PRO A 474 -18.30 17.07 8.18
N TYR A 475 -17.04 17.14 8.60
CA TYR A 475 -15.90 17.48 7.74
C TYR A 475 -15.82 16.61 6.49
N GLY A 476 -16.09 15.31 6.65
CA GLY A 476 -16.11 14.38 5.53
C GLY A 476 -17.09 14.78 4.44
N ARG A 477 -18.25 15.36 4.79
CA ARG A 477 -19.23 15.82 3.81
C ARG A 477 -18.77 17.07 3.07
N LEU A 478 -18.14 18.02 3.78
CA LEU A 478 -17.54 19.20 3.14
C LEU A 478 -16.44 18.79 2.17
N VAL A 479 -15.51 17.94 2.62
CA VAL A 479 -14.41 17.47 1.78
C VAL A 479 -14.92 16.74 0.56
N GLN A 480 -15.92 15.86 0.72
CA GLN A 480 -16.53 15.14 -0.40
C GLN A 480 -17.16 16.08 -1.45
N ILE A 481 -17.90 17.10 -1.01
CA ILE A 481 -18.51 18.07 -1.93
C ILE A 481 -17.45 18.92 -2.63
N MET A 482 -16.42 19.36 -1.90
CA MET A 482 -15.29 20.06 -2.49
C MET A 482 -14.58 19.17 -3.51
N ASP A 483 -14.37 17.89 -3.21
CA ASP A 483 -13.77 16.92 -4.11
C ASP A 483 -14.58 16.81 -5.42
N TRP A 484 -15.91 16.74 -5.35
CA TRP A 484 -16.76 16.71 -6.55
C TRP A 484 -16.76 17.98 -7.38
N ALA A 485 -16.62 19.14 -6.73
CA ALA A 485 -16.58 20.43 -7.41
C ALA A 485 -15.22 20.66 -8.11
N PHE A 486 -14.14 20.13 -7.54
CA PHE A 486 -12.78 20.31 -8.03
C PHE A 486 -12.28 19.13 -8.88
N PHE A 487 -12.94 17.97 -8.87
CA PHE A 487 -12.49 16.80 -9.64
C PHE A 487 -13.61 16.06 -10.34
N VAL A 488 -13.28 15.51 -11.52
CA VAL A 488 -14.11 14.56 -12.25
C VAL A 488 -13.31 13.30 -12.51
N CYS A 489 -13.88 12.16 -12.18
CA CYS A 489 -13.30 10.86 -12.49
C CYS A 489 -13.81 10.27 -13.80
N ASP A 490 -12.96 9.46 -14.41
CA ASP A 490 -13.35 8.34 -15.27
C ASP A 490 -14.01 7.21 -14.45
N PRO A 491 -14.62 6.17 -15.06
CA PRO A 491 -15.33 5.12 -14.33
C PRO A 491 -14.53 4.44 -13.22
N ASP A 492 -13.19 4.37 -13.38
CA ASP A 492 -12.28 3.73 -12.44
C ASP A 492 -11.51 4.73 -11.53
N CYS A 493 -11.77 6.04 -11.65
CA CYS A 493 -11.08 7.12 -10.91
C CYS A 493 -9.54 7.05 -10.91
N GLN A 494 -8.91 6.44 -11.93
CA GLN A 494 -7.45 6.29 -11.96
C GLN A 494 -6.77 7.62 -12.33
N HIS A 495 -7.40 8.40 -13.21
CA HIS A 495 -6.86 9.66 -13.71
C HIS A 495 -7.89 10.78 -13.55
N PRO A 496 -8.18 11.19 -12.31
CA PRO A 496 -9.14 12.26 -12.06
C PRO A 496 -8.65 13.55 -12.71
N LYS A 497 -9.56 14.25 -13.37
CA LYS A 497 -9.31 15.55 -13.97
C LYS A 497 -9.67 16.66 -12.99
N GLU A 498 -8.69 17.52 -12.72
CA GLU A 498 -8.90 18.74 -11.93
C GLU A 498 -9.75 19.75 -12.71
N LEU A 499 -10.69 20.36 -11.99
CA LEU A 499 -11.55 21.44 -12.42
C LEU A 499 -11.15 22.73 -11.70
N LYS A 500 -11.52 23.87 -12.30
CA LYS A 500 -11.34 25.20 -11.70
C LYS A 500 -12.71 25.82 -11.46
N PRO A 501 -13.45 25.36 -10.43
CA PRO A 501 -14.77 25.91 -10.15
C PRO A 501 -14.66 27.40 -9.81
N LEU A 502 -15.77 28.11 -9.97
CA LEU A 502 -15.94 29.49 -9.53
C LEU A 502 -16.91 29.45 -8.36
N ILE A 503 -16.37 29.26 -7.15
CA ILE A 503 -17.18 29.13 -5.95
C ILE A 503 -16.67 30.00 -4.81
N GLU A 504 -17.61 30.51 -4.04
CA GLU A 504 -17.39 31.05 -2.71
C GLU A 504 -17.94 30.05 -1.69
N VAL A 505 -17.18 29.77 -0.64
CA VAL A 505 -17.58 28.81 0.40
C VAL A 505 -17.74 29.53 1.73
N GLN A 506 -18.88 29.33 2.38
CA GLN A 506 -19.13 29.81 3.74
C GLN A 506 -19.70 28.71 4.63
N VAL A 507 -19.49 28.84 5.94
CA VAL A 507 -20.07 27.97 6.97
C VAL A 507 -21.01 28.77 7.85
N CYS A 508 -22.22 28.26 8.09
CA CYS A 508 -23.36 29.00 8.61
C CYS A 508 -23.92 28.38 9.89
N ASP A 509 -24.09 29.21 10.92
CA ASP A 509 -24.94 28.88 12.06
C ASP A 509 -26.40 29.15 11.69
N VAL A 510 -27.23 28.11 11.71
CA VAL A 510 -28.68 28.20 11.48
C VAL A 510 -29.38 28.45 12.82
N GLN A 511 -30.27 29.45 12.85
CA GLN A 511 -30.99 29.89 14.06
C GLN A 511 -32.42 29.36 14.13
#